data_AF-A0A1G1NHC2-F1
#
_entry.id   AF-A0A1G1NHC2-F1
#
_cell.length_a   1.000
_cell.length_b   1.000
_cell.length_c   1.000
_cell.angle_alpha   90.00
_cell.angle_beta   90.00
_cell.angle_gamma   90.00
#
_symmetry.space_group_name_H-M   'P 1'
#
loop_
_entity.id
_entity.type
_entity.pdbx_description
1 polymer ?
#
loop_
_entity_poly.entity_id
_entity_poly.type
_entity_poly.pdbx_seq_one_letter_code
_entity_poly.pdbx_strand_id
1 'polypeptide(L)'
;MVRQILFHEYAHALIHDLSGGQCPLWLNEGLAEYEGRTQLQGSLERLKKARDAEQLIPWPELSARFSPSLSGEEVALAYEQAYSIVAYLTSRYGFWRVRRLLKAVGGGQGWEAAFADEFRMKLPRLERQWLEWLPEFLRTHPS
;
A
#
# COMPACT_ATOMS: atom_id res chain seq x y z
N MET A 1 17.28 11.49 -1.49
CA MET A 1 17.60 10.11 -1.89
C MET A 1 18.01 9.23 -0.70
N VAL A 2 19.16 9.41 -0.05
CA VAL A 2 19.59 8.51 1.05
C VAL A 2 18.58 8.40 2.21
N ARG A 3 18.03 9.52 2.69
CA ARG A 3 17.02 9.50 3.78
C ARG A 3 15.75 8.72 3.41
N GLN A 4 15.26 8.88 2.17
CA GLN A 4 14.07 8.17 1.69
C GLN A 4 14.29 6.66 1.74
N ILE A 5 15.44 6.18 1.23
CA ILE A 5 15.80 4.75 1.24
C ILE A 5 15.92 4.26 2.68
N LEU A 6 16.58 5.01 3.58
CA LEU A 6 16.70 4.59 4.98
C LEU A 6 15.34 4.43 5.68
N PHE A 7 14.39 5.33 5.44
CA PHE A 7 13.04 5.22 6.02
C PHE A 7 12.26 4.05 5.41
N HIS A 8 12.41 3.81 4.12
CA HIS A 8 11.81 2.67 3.43
C HIS A 8 12.32 1.34 4.01
N GLU A 9 13.64 1.14 4.07
CA GLU A 9 14.24 -0.10 4.61
C GLU A 9 13.96 -0.29 6.11
N TYR A 10 13.94 0.81 6.87
CA TYR A 10 13.58 0.75 8.29
C TYR A 10 12.11 0.39 8.50
N ALA A 11 11.21 0.86 7.64
CA ALA A 11 9.81 0.47 7.68
C ALA A 11 9.64 -1.03 7.45
N HIS A 12 10.34 -1.63 6.49
CA HIS A 12 10.35 -3.09 6.27
C HIS A 12 10.70 -3.86 7.55
N ALA A 13 11.76 -3.44 8.26
CA ALA A 13 12.16 -4.08 9.51
C ALA A 13 11.07 -4.01 10.59
N LEU A 14 10.43 -2.84 10.76
CA LEU A 14 9.35 -2.66 11.73
C LEU A 14 8.08 -3.44 11.36
N ILE A 15 7.73 -3.49 10.07
CA ILE A 15 6.57 -4.24 9.57
C ILE A 15 6.78 -5.73 9.81
N HIS A 16 7.98 -6.24 9.51
CA HIS A 16 8.33 -7.63 9.76
C HIS A 16 8.23 -7.98 11.25
N ASP A 17 8.80 -7.15 12.12
CA ASP A 17 8.75 -7.33 13.58
C ASP A 17 7.30 -7.33 14.11
N LEU A 18 6.49 -6.36 13.69
CA LEU A 18 5.10 -6.25 14.15
C LEU A 18 4.18 -7.35 13.63
N SER A 19 4.40 -7.82 12.40
CA SER A 19 3.54 -8.79 11.72
C SER A 19 4.03 -10.23 11.80
N GLY A 20 5.19 -10.49 12.42
CA GLY A 20 5.81 -11.81 12.42
C GLY A 20 6.12 -12.33 11.01
N GLY A 21 6.41 -11.42 10.08
CA GLY A 21 6.66 -11.74 8.66
C GLY A 21 5.43 -12.21 7.88
N GLN A 22 4.21 -12.03 8.39
CA GLN A 22 2.97 -12.49 7.74
C GLN A 22 2.22 -11.37 7.00
N CYS A 23 2.78 -10.15 6.93
CA CYS A 23 2.20 -9.07 6.14
C CYS A 23 2.25 -9.39 4.64
N PRO A 24 1.17 -9.19 3.86
CA PRO A 24 1.23 -9.39 2.41
C PRO A 24 2.19 -8.39 1.78
N LEU A 25 2.88 -8.84 0.73
CA LEU A 25 3.94 -8.09 0.08
C LEU A 25 3.49 -6.70 -0.36
N TRP A 26 2.32 -6.57 -1.00
CA TRP A 26 1.84 -5.26 -1.44
C TRP A 26 1.67 -4.27 -0.29
N LEU A 27 1.23 -4.71 0.89
CA LEU A 27 1.05 -3.81 2.03
C LEU A 27 2.40 -3.45 2.64
N ASN A 28 3.32 -4.41 2.69
CA ASN A 28 4.67 -4.17 3.17
C ASN A 28 5.36 -3.08 2.32
N GLU A 29 5.38 -3.27 1.01
CA GLU A 29 5.93 -2.27 0.07
C GLU A 29 5.16 -0.95 0.10
N GLY A 30 3.84 -0.98 0.18
CA GLY A 30 3.03 0.24 0.27
C GLY A 30 3.32 1.06 1.53
N LEU A 31 3.55 0.40 2.66
CA LEU A 31 3.91 1.07 3.92
C LEU A 31 5.34 1.59 3.90
N ALA A 32 6.27 0.82 3.34
CA ALA A 32 7.65 1.25 3.16
C ALA A 32 7.74 2.47 2.21
N GLU A 33 7.00 2.45 1.10
CA GLU A 33 6.85 3.60 0.21
C GLU A 33 6.21 4.81 0.91
N TYR A 34 5.18 4.58 1.73
CA TYR A 34 4.50 5.64 2.47
C TYR A 34 5.46 6.36 3.43
N GLU A 35 6.23 5.62 4.21
CA GLU A 35 7.23 6.18 5.13
C GLU A 35 8.40 6.83 4.38
N GLY A 36 8.90 6.21 3.30
CA GLY A 36 9.96 6.78 2.47
C GLY A 36 9.56 8.12 1.85
N ARG A 37 8.32 8.22 1.37
CA ARG A 37 7.80 9.44 0.71
C ARG A 37 7.53 10.60 1.66
N THR A 38 7.58 10.40 2.98
CA THR A 38 7.63 11.50 3.96
C THR A 38 8.90 12.34 3.81
N GLN A 39 9.97 11.75 3.26
CA GLN A 39 11.26 12.40 3.06
C GLN A 39 11.42 13.01 1.66
N LEU A 40 10.84 12.35 0.66
CA LEU A 40 10.88 12.80 -0.73
C LEU A 40 9.68 12.23 -1.50
N GLN A 41 8.82 13.12 -1.99
CA GLN A 41 7.67 12.70 -2.80
C GLN A 41 8.14 12.06 -4.11
N GLY A 42 7.46 10.98 -4.51
CA GLY A 42 7.65 10.30 -5.78
C GLY A 42 6.53 10.60 -6.77
N SER A 43 6.75 10.25 -8.04
CA SER A 43 5.73 10.38 -9.09
C SER A 43 4.54 9.42 -8.86
N LEU A 44 3.39 9.79 -9.43
CA LEU A 44 2.17 8.99 -9.52
C LEU A 44 1.66 8.87 -10.97
N GLU A 45 2.51 9.14 -11.96
CA GLU A 45 2.10 9.16 -13.37
C GLU A 45 1.56 7.83 -13.86
N ARG A 46 2.14 6.71 -13.42
CA ARG A 46 1.73 5.39 -13.88
C ARG A 46 0.38 5.05 -13.29
N LEU A 47 0.18 5.36 -12.02
CA LEU A 47 -1.11 5.21 -11.36
C LEU A 47 -2.20 6.06 -12.03
N LYS A 48 -1.89 7.31 -12.41
CA LYS A 48 -2.83 8.17 -13.16
C LYS A 48 -3.21 7.56 -14.50
N LYS A 49 -2.21 7.19 -15.31
CA LYS A 49 -2.42 6.56 -16.62
C LYS A 49 -3.22 5.26 -16.49
N ALA A 50 -2.88 4.41 -15.52
CA ALA A 50 -3.59 3.15 -15.28
C ALA A 50 -5.03 3.40 -14.84
N ARG A 51 -5.29 4.41 -14.01
CA ARG A 51 -6.67 4.80 -13.63
C ARG A 51 -7.46 5.25 -14.85
N ASP A 52 -6.90 6.13 -15.68
CA ASP A 52 -7.58 6.70 -16.85
C ASP A 52 -7.82 5.66 -17.94
N ALA A 53 -6.98 4.64 -18.02
CA ALA A 53 -7.12 3.51 -18.93
C ALA A 53 -7.93 2.33 -18.36
N GLU A 54 -8.45 2.42 -17.14
CA GLU A 54 -9.13 1.32 -16.42
C GLU A 54 -8.27 0.05 -16.26
N GLN A 55 -6.95 0.24 -16.08
CA GLN A 55 -5.93 -0.80 -15.98
C GLN A 55 -5.30 -0.90 -14.59
N LEU A 56 -6.03 -0.46 -13.55
CA LEU A 56 -5.60 -0.63 -12.16
C LEU A 56 -5.51 -2.12 -11.80
N ILE A 57 -4.52 -2.46 -10.97
CA ILE A 57 -4.29 -3.83 -10.55
C ILE A 57 -5.32 -4.19 -9.46
N PRO A 58 -6.09 -5.28 -9.58
CA PRO A 58 -6.96 -5.71 -8.49
C PRO A 58 -6.16 -5.99 -7.22
N TRP A 59 -6.66 -5.57 -6.05
CA TRP A 59 -5.92 -5.72 -4.79
C TRP A 59 -5.47 -7.16 -4.49
N PRO A 60 -6.27 -8.22 -4.76
CA PRO A 60 -5.84 -9.60 -4.56
C PRO A 60 -4.64 -10.01 -5.44
N GLU A 61 -4.45 -9.36 -6.58
CA GLU A 61 -3.35 -9.65 -7.51
C GLU A 61 -2.10 -8.81 -7.24
N LEU A 62 -2.20 -7.78 -6.39
CA LEU A 62 -1.17 -6.75 -6.26
C LEU A 62 0.17 -7.31 -5.77
N SER A 63 0.17 -8.27 -4.84
CA SER A 63 1.41 -8.93 -4.40
C SER A 63 2.15 -9.64 -5.53
N ALA A 64 1.44 -10.18 -6.53
CA ALA A 64 2.06 -10.85 -7.67
C ALA A 64 2.75 -9.87 -8.63
N ARG A 65 2.45 -8.57 -8.53
CA ARG A 65 3.02 -7.52 -9.40
C ARG A 65 4.38 -6.99 -8.94
N PHE A 66 4.94 -7.55 -7.85
CA PHE A 66 6.31 -7.30 -7.40
C PHE A 66 7.29 -8.39 -7.87
N SER A 67 7.03 -9.00 -9.03
CA SER A 67 7.85 -10.08 -9.57
C SER A 67 9.01 -9.55 -10.42
N PRO A 68 10.23 -10.13 -10.32
CA PRO A 68 11.36 -9.79 -11.18
C PRO A 68 11.14 -10.18 -12.65
N SER A 69 10.11 -10.99 -12.96
CA SER A 69 9.77 -11.37 -14.33
C SER A 69 8.96 -10.32 -15.10
N LEU A 70 8.48 -9.28 -14.42
CA LEU A 70 7.66 -8.21 -15.01
C LEU A 70 8.53 -7.06 -15.48
N SER A 71 7.97 -6.21 -16.35
CA SER A 71 8.66 -5.00 -16.79
C SER A 71 8.81 -3.99 -15.65
N GLY A 72 9.82 -3.13 -15.74
CA GLY A 72 10.01 -2.07 -14.75
C GLY A 72 8.81 -1.11 -14.64
N GLU A 73 8.03 -0.93 -15.70
CA GLU A 73 6.81 -0.12 -15.66
C GLU A 73 5.68 -0.78 -14.87
N GLU A 74 5.49 -2.09 -15.04
CA GLU A 74 4.48 -2.86 -14.29
C GLU A 74 4.79 -2.88 -12.79
N VAL A 75 6.07 -3.10 -12.44
CA VAL A 75 6.51 -3.08 -11.04
C VAL A 75 6.36 -1.67 -10.45
N ALA A 76 6.72 -0.62 -11.19
CA ALA A 76 6.57 0.76 -10.75
C ALA A 76 5.10 1.14 -10.52
N LEU A 77 4.17 0.67 -11.38
CA LEU A 77 2.74 0.83 -11.15
C LEU A 77 2.30 0.14 -9.84
N ALA A 78 2.80 -1.05 -9.55
CA ALA A 78 2.48 -1.77 -8.31
C ALA A 78 2.91 -0.96 -7.07
N TYR A 79 4.11 -0.37 -7.07
CA TYR A 79 4.58 0.52 -6.00
C TYR A 79 3.70 1.77 -5.86
N GLU A 80 3.41 2.48 -6.97
CA GLU A 80 2.58 3.68 -6.93
C GLU A 80 1.15 3.38 -6.42
N GLN A 81 0.58 2.24 -6.84
CA GLN A 81 -0.75 1.83 -6.41
C GLN A 81 -0.75 1.40 -4.93
N ALA A 82 0.19 0.57 -4.50
CA ALA A 82 0.33 0.14 -3.10
C ALA A 82 0.49 1.34 -2.15
N TYR A 83 1.33 2.32 -2.53
CA TYR A 83 1.46 3.58 -1.81
C TYR A 83 0.11 4.32 -1.70
N SER A 84 -0.64 4.45 -2.79
CA SER A 84 -1.93 5.15 -2.76
C SER A 84 -2.97 4.46 -1.88
N ILE A 85 -2.94 3.13 -1.82
CA ILE A 85 -3.82 2.34 -0.95
C ILE A 85 -3.48 2.61 0.51
N VAL A 86 -2.19 2.63 0.86
CA VAL A 86 -1.76 2.97 2.23
C VAL A 86 -2.09 4.41 2.58
N ALA A 87 -1.91 5.35 1.65
CA ALA A 87 -2.31 6.75 1.83
C ALA A 87 -3.83 6.88 2.08
N TYR A 88 -4.64 6.10 1.38
CA TYR A 88 -6.07 6.01 1.62
C TYR A 88 -6.40 5.45 3.01
N LEU A 89 -5.78 4.33 3.40
CA LEU A 89 -6.03 3.70 4.69
C LEU A 89 -5.62 4.64 5.84
N THR A 90 -4.47 5.29 5.72
CA THR A 90 -3.96 6.21 6.75
C THR A 90 -4.77 7.50 6.83
N SER A 91 -5.15 8.10 5.69
CA SER A 91 -5.98 9.32 5.68
C SER A 91 -7.39 9.08 6.22
N ARG A 92 -8.02 7.94 5.91
CA ARG A 92 -9.39 7.64 6.32
C ARG A 92 -9.52 7.03 7.71
N TYR A 93 -8.56 6.20 8.11
CA TYR A 93 -8.66 5.40 9.35
C TYR A 93 -7.57 5.72 10.38
N GLY A 94 -6.54 6.46 10.00
CA GLY A 94 -5.37 6.75 10.81
C GLY A 94 -4.37 5.60 10.84
N PHE A 95 -3.08 5.96 10.92
CA PHE A 95 -1.97 5.00 10.96
C PHE A 95 -2.05 4.01 12.14
N TRP A 96 -2.70 4.41 13.24
CA TRP A 96 -2.87 3.55 14.42
C TRP A 96 -3.66 2.26 14.10
N ARG A 97 -4.60 2.28 13.14
CA ARG A 97 -5.32 1.07 12.70
C ARG A 97 -4.42 0.13 11.92
N VAL A 98 -3.58 0.67 11.04
CA VAL A 98 -2.57 -0.12 10.32
C VAL A 98 -1.65 -0.82 11.31
N ARG A 99 -1.18 -0.10 12.35
CA ARG A 99 -0.35 -0.72 13.39
C ARG A 99 -1.08 -1.84 14.15
N ARG A 100 -2.38 -1.67 14.44
CA ARG A 100 -3.19 -2.72 15.08
C ARG A 100 -3.34 -3.94 14.18
N LEU A 101 -3.59 -3.73 12.89
CA LEU A 101 -3.63 -4.78 11.88
C LEU A 101 -2.34 -5.60 11.87
N LEU A 102 -1.18 -4.94 11.78
CA LEU A 102 0.11 -5.63 11.77
C LEU A 102 0.28 -6.47 13.05
N LYS A 103 -0.05 -5.91 14.22
CA LYS A 103 0.02 -6.65 15.49
C LYS A 103 -0.96 -7.82 15.59
N ALA A 104 -2.17 -7.68 15.07
CA ALA A 104 -3.15 -8.76 15.04
C ALA A 104 -2.63 -9.93 14.19
N VAL A 105 -2.03 -9.60 13.03
CA VAL A 105 -1.36 -10.56 12.15
C VAL A 105 -0.17 -11.22 12.85
N GLY A 106 0.71 -10.45 13.50
CA GLY A 106 1.82 -10.98 14.29
C GLY A 106 1.39 -11.81 15.50
N GLY A 107 0.17 -11.60 16.00
CA GLY A 107 -0.47 -12.43 17.03
C GLY A 107 -1.03 -13.75 16.52
N GLY A 108 -0.82 -14.10 15.24
CA GLY A 108 -1.26 -15.35 14.62
C GLY A 108 -2.63 -15.29 13.95
N GLN A 109 -3.28 -14.13 13.89
CA GLN A 109 -4.51 -13.98 13.14
C GLN A 109 -4.23 -13.97 11.63
N GLY A 110 -5.00 -14.73 10.86
CA GLY A 110 -4.89 -14.71 9.40
C GLY A 110 -5.12 -13.31 8.82
N TRP A 111 -4.31 -12.92 7.84
CA TRP A 111 -4.29 -11.59 7.22
C TRP A 111 -5.69 -11.03 6.89
N GLU A 112 -6.49 -11.78 6.12
CA GLU A 112 -7.80 -11.29 5.66
C GLU A 112 -8.80 -11.12 6.82
N ALA A 113 -8.71 -11.99 7.83
CA ALA A 113 -9.53 -11.90 9.03
C ALA A 113 -9.13 -10.68 9.87
N ALA A 114 -7.84 -10.49 10.09
CA ALA A 114 -7.31 -9.33 10.82
C ALA A 114 -7.71 -8.01 10.12
N PHE A 115 -7.64 -7.98 8.79
CA PHE A 115 -8.07 -6.84 7.99
C PHE A 115 -9.56 -6.57 8.14
N ALA A 116 -10.39 -7.61 8.03
CA ALA A 116 -11.84 -7.48 8.17
C ALA A 116 -12.24 -6.99 9.56
N ASP A 117 -11.57 -7.43 10.62
CA ASP A 117 -11.83 -7.02 12.00
C ASP A 117 -11.40 -5.58 12.26
N GLU A 118 -10.21 -5.20 11.81
CA GLU A 118 -9.66 -3.87 12.05
C GLU A 118 -10.36 -2.77 11.24
N PHE A 119 -10.77 -3.05 10.01
CA PHE A 119 -11.50 -2.07 9.18
C PHE A 119 -13.02 -2.26 9.17
N ARG A 120 -13.54 -3.31 9.82
CA ARG A 120 -14.97 -3.68 9.84
C ARG A 120 -15.55 -3.85 8.43
N MET A 121 -14.71 -4.21 7.47
CA MET A 121 -15.04 -4.35 6.06
C MET A 121 -14.12 -5.36 5.39
N LYS A 122 -14.66 -6.13 4.42
CA LYS A 122 -13.86 -7.01 3.58
C LYS A 122 -13.06 -6.20 2.55
N LEU A 123 -11.91 -6.74 2.13
CA LEU A 123 -11.01 -6.18 1.12
C LEU A 123 -11.75 -5.62 -0.13
N PRO A 124 -12.65 -6.35 -0.81
CA PRO A 124 -13.31 -5.83 -2.02
C PRO A 124 -14.18 -4.59 -1.79
N ARG A 125 -14.71 -4.41 -0.57
CA ARG A 125 -15.48 -3.20 -0.24
C ARG A 125 -14.56 -2.00 -0.05
N LEU A 126 -13.40 -2.20 0.56
CA LEU A 126 -12.42 -1.14 0.74
C LEU A 126 -11.74 -0.76 -0.58
N GLU A 127 -11.50 -1.72 -1.46
CA GLU A 127 -11.02 -1.47 -2.82
C GLU A 127 -11.96 -0.54 -3.59
N ARG A 128 -13.28 -0.80 -3.56
CA ARG A 128 -14.26 0.12 -4.18
C ARG A 128 -14.24 1.53 -3.59
N GLN A 129 -14.14 1.65 -2.26
CA GLN A 129 -14.06 2.97 -1.63
C GLN A 129 -12.74 3.69 -1.94
N TRP A 130 -11.64 2.96 -2.09
CA TRP A 130 -10.38 3.51 -2.57
C TRP A 130 -10.51 4.01 -4.01
N LEU A 131 -11.17 3.26 -4.91
CA LEU A 131 -11.43 3.69 -6.28
C LEU A 131 -12.25 5.00 -6.33
N GLU A 132 -13.25 5.15 -5.44
CA GLU A 132 -14.03 6.39 -5.31
C GLU A 132 -13.19 7.57 -4.80
N TRP A 133 -12.22 7.31 -3.91
CA TRP A 133 -11.34 8.32 -3.32
C TRP A 133 -10.17 8.73 -4.24
N LEU A 134 -9.68 7.79 -5.05
CA LEU A 134 -8.46 7.93 -5.84
C LEU A 134 -8.44 9.17 -6.77
N PRO A 135 -9.53 9.57 -7.46
CA PRO A 135 -9.54 10.76 -8.30
C PRO A 135 -9.12 12.04 -7.57
N GLU A 136 -9.60 12.24 -6.35
CA GLU A 136 -9.30 13.42 -5.54
C GLU A 136 -7.84 13.40 -5.05
N PHE A 137 -7.35 12.22 -4.67
CA PHE A 137 -5.95 12.03 -4.31
C PHE A 137 -5.00 12.38 -5.46
N LEU A 138 -5.28 11.90 -6.67
CA LEU A 138 -4.47 12.16 -7.85
C LEU A 138 -4.49 13.64 -8.28
N ARG A 139 -5.58 14.36 -7.99
CA ARG A 139 -5.70 15.81 -8.24
C ARG A 139 -4.80 16.64 -7.33
N THR A 140 -4.62 16.19 -6.09
CA THR A 140 -3.79 16.89 -5.08
C THR A 140 -2.30 16.53 -5.15
N HIS A 141 -1.94 15.52 -5.94
CA HIS A 141 -0.57 15.08 -6.17
C HIS A 141 -0.25 15.17 -7.68
N PRO A 142 -0.11 16.39 -8.23
CA PRO A 142 0.27 16.58 -9.63
C PRO A 142 1.63 15.92 -9.90
N SER A 143 1.78 15.46 -11.12
CA SER A 143 2.94 14.68 -11.54
C SER A 143 4.17 15.53 -11.77
#